data_AF-A0A831Z4J6-F1
#
_entry.id   AF-A0A831Z4J6-F1
#
_cell.length_a   1.000
_cell.length_b   1.000
_cell.length_c   1.000
_cell.angle_alpha   90.00
_cell.angle_beta   90.00
_cell.angle_gamma   90.00
#
_symmetry.space_group_name_H-M   'P 1'
#
loop_
_entity.id
_entity.type
_entity.pdbx_description
1 polymer ?
#
loop_
_entity_poly.entity_id
_entity_poly.type
_entity_poly.pdbx_seq_one_letter_code
_entity_poly.pdbx_strand_id
1 'polypeptide(L)'
;MHWMRAQTFSHKKDFESSLKRLDKIEKLTSGDVQPMGGIYAEYATLRGHVLDGVGETQQAIELLQSGVRSARHSSNYNDDEKDYIQAYASIEHPDLSPPLKEVDEQMLEDIQLGNVRMEIKLCLPLFTHPRWPHPDQIGLDLDEDDDYNNHHESSSE
;
A
#
# COMPACT_ATOMS: atom_id res chain seq x y z
N MET A 1 -12.86 -6.26 -6.70
CA MET A 1 -12.09 -7.37 -6.07
C MET A 1 -10.58 -7.31 -6.33
N HIS A 2 -10.07 -6.75 -7.43
CA HIS A 2 -8.61 -6.72 -7.68
C HIS A 2 -7.82 -5.82 -6.72
N TRP A 3 -8.37 -4.64 -6.38
CA TRP A 3 -7.74 -3.68 -5.47
C TRP A 3 -7.48 -4.26 -4.07
N MET A 4 -8.52 -4.77 -3.40
CA MET A 4 -8.37 -5.41 -2.08
C MET A 4 -7.37 -6.57 -2.09
N ARG A 5 -7.39 -7.41 -3.14
CA ARG A 5 -6.42 -8.53 -3.26
C ARG A 5 -4.99 -8.04 -3.42
N ALA A 6 -4.75 -6.94 -4.15
CA ALA A 6 -3.42 -6.35 -4.26
C ALA A 6 -2.90 -5.92 -2.88
N GLN A 7 -3.73 -5.22 -2.09
CA GLN A 7 -3.41 -4.82 -0.72
C GLN A 7 -3.08 -6.05 0.15
N THR A 8 -3.94 -7.08 0.13
CA THR A 8 -3.71 -8.32 0.90
C THR A 8 -2.39 -9.01 0.53
N PHE A 9 -2.08 -9.15 -0.76
CA PHE A 9 -0.81 -9.75 -1.18
C PHE A 9 0.39 -8.88 -0.79
N SER A 10 0.27 -7.55 -0.89
CA SER A 10 1.31 -6.61 -0.47
C SER A 10 1.63 -6.75 1.02
N HIS A 11 0.61 -6.86 1.88
CA HIS A 11 0.81 -7.06 3.33
C HIS A 11 1.52 -8.38 3.65
N LYS A 12 1.24 -9.42 2.86
CA LYS A 12 1.92 -10.72 2.97
C LYS A 12 3.31 -10.75 2.31
N LYS A 13 3.79 -9.61 1.79
CA LYS A 13 5.02 -9.47 0.99
C LYS A 13 5.06 -10.37 -0.25
N ASP A 14 3.91 -10.82 -0.72
CA ASP A 14 3.76 -11.50 -2.02
C ASP A 14 3.62 -10.45 -3.12
N PHE A 15 4.74 -9.77 -3.39
CA PHE A 15 4.77 -8.62 -4.30
C PHE A 15 4.48 -9.02 -5.74
N GLU A 16 4.89 -10.22 -6.20
CA GLU A 16 4.55 -10.71 -7.52
C GLU A 16 3.04 -10.90 -7.71
N SER A 17 2.36 -11.53 -6.75
CA SER A 17 0.91 -11.69 -6.82
C SER A 17 0.20 -10.36 -6.72
N SER A 18 0.69 -9.43 -5.90
CA SER A 18 0.16 -8.08 -5.81
C SER A 18 0.26 -7.34 -7.15
N LEU A 19 1.43 -7.36 -7.78
CA LEU A 19 1.68 -6.72 -9.07
C LEU A 19 0.75 -7.28 -10.16
N LYS A 20 0.57 -8.60 -10.21
CA LYS A 20 -0.39 -9.25 -11.14
C LYS A 20 -1.83 -8.75 -10.94
N ARG A 21 -2.22 -8.33 -9.74
CA ARG A 21 -3.55 -7.72 -9.50
C ARG A 21 -3.58 -6.26 -9.93
N LEU A 22 -2.52 -5.49 -9.67
CA LEU A 22 -2.40 -4.09 -10.08
C LEU A 22 -2.38 -3.94 -11.61
N ASP A 23 -1.67 -4.80 -12.32
CA ASP A 23 -1.65 -4.85 -13.80
C ASP A 23 -3.05 -5.13 -14.38
N LYS A 24 -3.86 -5.95 -13.70
CA LYS A 24 -5.25 -6.18 -14.12
C LYS A 24 -6.10 -4.93 -13.96
N ILE A 25 -5.87 -4.13 -12.92
CA ILE A 25 -6.60 -2.86 -12.73
C ILE A 25 -6.25 -1.90 -13.85
N GLU A 26 -4.96 -1.72 -14.15
CA GLU A 26 -4.48 -0.85 -15.24
C GLU A 26 -5.04 -1.27 -16.61
N LYS A 27 -5.09 -2.58 -16.90
CA LYS A 27 -5.71 -3.09 -18.13
C LYS A 27 -7.20 -2.77 -18.20
N LEU A 28 -7.92 -2.87 -17.09
CA LEU A 28 -9.34 -2.55 -17.02
C LEU A 28 -9.62 -1.06 -17.18
N THR A 29 -8.65 -0.19 -16.86
CA THR A 29 -8.74 1.25 -17.08
C THR A 29 -8.15 1.69 -18.43
N SER A 30 -7.86 0.75 -19.34
CA SER A 30 -7.27 1.02 -20.66
C SER A 30 -5.88 1.67 -20.61
N GLY A 31 -5.12 1.44 -19.54
CA GLY A 31 -3.78 2.03 -19.35
C GLY A 31 -3.80 3.50 -18.90
N ASP A 32 -4.95 4.16 -18.95
CA ASP A 32 -5.14 5.42 -18.25
C ASP A 32 -5.54 5.10 -16.82
N VAL A 33 -4.68 5.39 -15.86
CA VAL A 33 -4.94 5.12 -14.43
C VAL A 33 -5.43 6.38 -13.70
N GLN A 34 -5.43 7.55 -14.35
CA GLN A 34 -6.14 8.74 -13.86
C GLN A 34 -7.63 8.49 -13.54
N PRO A 35 -8.39 7.62 -14.24
CA PRO A 35 -9.76 7.28 -13.86
C PRO A 35 -9.91 6.54 -12.52
N MET A 36 -8.82 6.24 -11.80
CA MET A 36 -8.94 5.89 -10.38
C MET A 36 -9.45 7.05 -9.51
N GLY A 37 -9.52 8.27 -10.07
CA GLY A 37 -10.20 9.40 -9.44
C GLY A 37 -9.62 9.69 -8.06
N GLY A 38 -10.46 9.67 -7.04
CA GLY A 38 -10.07 10.07 -5.68
C GLY A 38 -9.11 9.13 -4.96
N ILE A 39 -8.74 7.98 -5.53
CA ILE A 39 -7.82 7.01 -4.91
C ILE A 39 -6.51 6.81 -5.70
N TYR A 40 -6.22 7.66 -6.69
CA TYR A 40 -5.03 7.50 -7.52
C TYR A 40 -3.73 7.58 -6.70
N ALA A 41 -3.68 8.42 -5.65
CA ALA A 41 -2.47 8.53 -4.85
C ALA A 41 -2.15 7.22 -4.10
N GLU A 42 -3.17 6.59 -3.48
CA GLU A 42 -3.01 5.30 -2.81
C GLU A 42 -2.60 4.21 -3.80
N TYR A 43 -3.20 4.19 -4.99
CA TYR A 43 -2.82 3.24 -6.03
C TYR A 43 -1.36 3.41 -6.48
N ALA A 44 -0.96 4.63 -6.82
CA ALA A 44 0.37 4.90 -7.32
C ALA A 44 1.43 4.59 -6.25
N THR A 45 1.17 4.97 -5.00
CA THR A 45 2.05 4.65 -3.87
C THR A 45 2.12 3.14 -3.62
N LEU A 46 0.99 2.42 -3.59
CA LEU A 46 0.99 0.96 -3.40
C LEU A 46 1.71 0.24 -4.54
N ARG A 47 1.49 0.66 -5.79
CA ARG A 47 2.17 0.05 -6.94
C ARG A 47 3.67 0.32 -6.91
N GLY A 48 4.07 1.54 -6.54
CA GLY A 48 5.47 1.87 -6.33
C GLY A 48 6.11 0.98 -5.26
N HIS A 49 5.44 0.80 -4.12
CA HIS A 49 5.89 -0.09 -3.06
C HIS A 49 6.06 -1.55 -3.53
N VAL A 50 5.09 -2.06 -4.28
CA VAL A 50 5.13 -3.42 -4.83
C VAL A 50 6.23 -3.58 -5.88
N LEU A 51 6.46 -2.56 -6.71
CA LEU A 51 7.52 -2.57 -7.71
C LEU A 51 8.91 -2.59 -7.08
N ASP A 52 9.10 -1.83 -6.00
CA ASP A 52 10.34 -1.89 -5.22
C ASP A 52 10.57 -3.30 -4.65
N GLY A 53 9.52 -3.90 -4.09
CA GLY A 53 9.54 -5.27 -3.57
C GLY A 53 9.86 -6.36 -4.60
N VAL A 54 9.65 -6.12 -5.90
CA VAL A 54 10.07 -7.04 -6.98
C VAL A 54 11.38 -6.62 -7.67
N GLY A 55 12.05 -5.55 -7.19
CA GLY A 55 13.33 -5.07 -7.71
C GLY A 55 13.23 -4.12 -8.91
N GLU A 56 12.04 -3.61 -9.24
CA GLU A 56 11.79 -2.65 -10.32
C GLU A 56 12.00 -1.21 -9.83
N THR A 57 13.20 -0.91 -9.35
CA THR A 57 13.55 0.32 -8.59
C THR A 57 13.19 1.62 -9.32
N GLN A 58 13.52 1.75 -10.62
CA GLN A 58 13.27 2.99 -11.36
C GLN A 58 11.76 3.28 -11.47
N GLN A 59 10.97 2.26 -11.78
CA GLN A 59 9.51 2.39 -11.87
C GLN A 59 8.88 2.65 -10.50
N ALA A 60 9.42 2.03 -9.45
CA ALA A 60 9.00 2.26 -8.08
C ALA A 60 9.14 3.73 -7.68
N ILE A 61 10.30 4.35 -7.96
CA ILE A 61 10.56 5.76 -7.67
C ILE A 61 9.55 6.66 -8.37
N GLU A 62 9.34 6.45 -9.68
CA GLU A 62 8.42 7.26 -10.48
C GLU A 62 7.00 7.20 -9.94
N LEU A 63 6.54 6.01 -9.55
CA LEU A 63 5.19 5.80 -9.03
C LEU A 63 5.02 6.33 -7.60
N LEU A 64 5.99 6.14 -6.72
CA LEU A 64 5.98 6.72 -5.37
C LEU A 64 5.95 8.26 -5.43
N GLN A 65 6.79 8.86 -6.27
CA GLN A 65 6.78 10.32 -6.48
C GLN A 65 5.46 10.80 -7.08
N SER A 66 4.89 10.04 -8.03
CA SER A 66 3.60 10.36 -8.62
C SER A 66 2.46 10.31 -7.59
N GLY A 67 2.43 9.27 -6.75
CA GLY A 67 1.44 9.10 -5.69
C GLY A 67 1.50 10.24 -4.67
N VAL A 68 2.69 10.53 -4.15
CA VAL A 68 2.92 11.66 -3.23
C VAL A 68 2.49 12.99 -3.88
N ARG A 69 2.92 13.25 -5.13
CA ARG A 69 2.56 14.48 -5.84
C ARG A 69 1.05 14.58 -6.01
N SER A 70 0.38 13.49 -6.40
CA SER A 70 -1.07 13.48 -6.58
C SER A 70 -1.81 13.79 -5.28
N ALA A 71 -1.41 13.17 -4.16
CA ALA A 71 -1.98 13.48 -2.85
C ALA A 71 -1.84 14.97 -2.50
N ARG A 72 -0.66 15.55 -2.71
CA ARG A 72 -0.38 16.96 -2.40
C ARG A 72 -1.24 17.96 -3.17
N HIS A 73 -1.62 17.65 -4.41
CA HIS A 73 -2.41 18.53 -5.26
C HIS A 73 -3.92 18.24 -5.22
N SER A 74 -4.33 17.16 -4.56
CA SER A 74 -5.72 16.71 -4.52
C SER A 74 -6.44 17.27 -3.29
N SER A 75 -7.65 17.78 -3.48
CA SER A 75 -8.56 18.20 -2.41
C SER A 75 -9.21 17.03 -1.67
N ASN A 76 -9.01 15.80 -2.14
CA ASN A 76 -9.56 14.60 -1.49
C ASN A 76 -8.74 14.16 -0.27
N TYR A 77 -7.56 14.75 -0.05
CA TYR A 77 -6.71 14.46 1.10
C TYR A 77 -6.62 15.67 2.03
N ASN A 78 -6.78 15.43 3.33
CA ASN A 78 -6.40 16.42 4.33
C ASN A 78 -4.87 16.45 4.51
N ASP A 79 -4.36 17.39 5.31
CA ASP A 79 -2.91 17.56 5.45
C ASP A 79 -2.24 16.38 6.16
N ASP A 80 -2.87 15.81 7.19
CA ASP A 80 -2.40 14.59 7.86
C ASP A 80 -2.28 13.41 6.87
N GLU A 81 -3.24 13.24 5.95
CA GLU A 81 -3.20 12.19 4.93
C GLU A 81 -2.10 12.40 3.90
N LYS A 82 -1.82 13.65 3.52
CA LYS A 82 -0.72 13.96 2.60
C LYS A 82 0.64 13.71 3.25
N ASP A 83 0.78 14.07 4.53
CA ASP A 83 1.99 13.83 5.30
C ASP A 83 2.16 12.33 5.56
N TYR A 84 1.07 11.61 5.83
CA TYR A 84 1.06 10.16 5.96
C TYR A 84 1.54 9.43 4.70
N ILE A 85 1.01 9.78 3.53
CA ILE A 85 1.44 9.15 2.25
C ILE A 85 2.92 9.45 1.95
N GLN A 86 3.40 10.66 2.26
CA GLN A 86 4.82 11.01 2.17
C GLN A 86 5.68 10.18 3.13
N ALA A 87 5.26 10.07 4.39
CA ALA A 87 5.95 9.31 5.42
C ALA A 87 6.08 7.85 5.02
N TYR A 88 4.98 7.22 4.60
CA TYR A 88 4.99 5.86 4.08
C TYR A 88 5.99 5.68 2.95
N ALA A 89 5.91 6.53 1.91
CA ALA A 89 6.78 6.40 0.75
C ALA A 89 8.27 6.54 1.11
N SER A 90 8.62 7.38 2.08
CA SER A 90 10.01 7.69 2.41
C SER A 90 10.61 6.72 3.42
N ILE A 91 9.82 6.27 4.40
CA ILE A 91 10.29 5.40 5.49
C ILE A 91 10.34 3.93 5.05
N GLU A 92 9.36 3.46 4.27
CA GLU A 92 9.33 2.07 3.81
C GLU A 92 10.30 1.82 2.64
N HIS A 93 10.85 2.88 2.05
CA HIS A 93 11.74 2.81 0.88
C HIS A 93 13.00 3.69 1.04
N PRO A 94 13.81 3.48 2.10
CA PRO A 94 14.94 4.36 2.43
C PRO A 94 16.10 4.25 1.43
N ASP A 95 16.21 3.13 0.72
CA ASP A 95 17.34 2.82 -0.17
C ASP A 95 17.12 3.29 -1.63
N LEU A 96 15.98 3.89 -1.94
CA LEU A 96 15.69 4.39 -3.28
C LEU A 96 16.58 5.58 -3.64
N SER A 97 17.08 5.59 -4.88
CA SER A 97 17.92 6.66 -5.42
C SER A 97 17.34 7.21 -6.74
N PRO A 98 16.96 8.50 -6.82
CA PRO A 98 17.11 9.51 -5.78
C PRO A 98 16.18 9.27 -4.58
N PRO A 99 16.61 9.66 -3.37
CA PRO A 99 15.77 9.54 -2.18
C PRO A 99 14.51 10.39 -2.34
N LEU A 100 13.41 9.88 -1.81
CA LEU A 100 12.21 10.67 -1.61
C LEU A 100 12.47 11.75 -0.54
N LYS A 101 11.58 12.74 -0.45
CA LYS A 101 11.73 13.82 0.54
C LYS A 101 11.88 13.20 1.92
N GLU A 102 12.99 13.53 2.60
CA GLU A 102 13.26 13.05 3.96
C GLU A 102 12.12 13.40 4.91
N VAL A 103 11.80 12.44 5.78
CA VAL A 103 10.79 12.54 6.82
C VAL A 103 11.52 12.28 8.13
N ASP A 104 11.57 13.29 8.98
CA ASP A 104 12.16 13.18 10.31
C ASP A 104 11.15 12.65 11.34
N GLU A 105 11.66 12.29 12.52
CA GLU A 105 10.84 11.77 13.63
C GLU A 105 9.75 12.76 14.05
N GLN A 106 10.02 14.07 14.01
CA GLN A 106 9.05 15.10 14.38
C GLN A 106 7.88 15.15 13.41
N MET A 107 8.15 15.14 12.10
CA MET A 107 7.12 15.07 11.08
C MET A 107 6.25 13.82 11.24
N LEU A 108 6.86 12.68 11.58
CA LEU A 108 6.13 11.45 11.83
C LEU A 108 5.24 11.55 13.08
N GLU A 109 5.71 12.18 14.16
CA GLU A 109 4.94 12.40 15.39
C GLU A 109 3.79 13.41 15.24
N ASP A 110 3.94 14.38 14.34
CA ASP A 110 2.96 15.43 14.09
C ASP A 110 1.71 14.89 13.37
N ILE A 111 1.83 13.78 12.63
CA ILE A 111 0.70 13.15 11.92
C ILE A 111 -0.33 12.63 12.92
N GLN A 112 -1.54 13.19 12.85
CA GLN A 112 -2.66 12.73 13.67
C GLN A 112 -3.35 11.54 13.00
N LEU A 113 -2.99 10.30 13.38
CA LEU A 113 -3.58 9.07 12.80
C LEU A 113 -5.12 8.98 12.89
N GLY A 114 -5.75 9.71 13.83
CA GLY A 114 -7.21 9.82 13.92
C GLY A 114 -7.84 10.60 12.76
N ASN A 115 -7.08 11.47 12.11
CA ASN A 115 -7.50 12.24 10.92
C ASN A 115 -7.17 11.52 9.61
N VAL A 116 -6.40 10.44 9.65
CA VAL A 116 -6.07 9.62 8.48
C VAL A 116 -7.16 8.56 8.29
N ARG A 117 -7.81 8.56 7.12
CA ARG A 117 -8.81 7.56 6.73
C ARG A 117 -8.31 6.14 6.95
N MET A 118 -9.20 5.26 7.42
CA MET A 118 -8.86 3.87 7.69
C MET A 118 -8.42 3.14 6.41
N GLU A 119 -9.03 3.46 5.28
CA GLU A 119 -8.72 2.88 3.98
C GLU A 119 -7.28 3.17 3.55
N ILE A 120 -6.72 4.34 3.89
CA ILE A 120 -5.33 4.68 3.61
C ILE A 120 -4.40 3.87 4.50
N LYS A 121 -4.69 3.81 5.81
CA LYS A 121 -3.90 3.03 6.77
C LYS A 121 -3.88 1.53 6.45
N LEU A 122 -5.00 0.99 5.99
CA LEU A 122 -5.12 -0.40 5.54
C LEU A 122 -4.49 -0.63 4.16
N CYS A 123 -4.32 0.40 3.34
CA CYS A 123 -3.66 0.27 2.05
C CYS A 123 -2.14 0.39 2.16
N LEU A 124 -1.67 1.29 3.03
CA LEU A 124 -0.29 1.74 3.17
C LEU A 124 0.06 1.72 4.66
N PRO A 125 0.26 0.54 5.28
CA PRO A 125 0.44 0.45 6.72
C PRO A 125 1.81 0.98 7.16
N LEU A 126 1.82 2.06 7.94
CA LEU A 126 3.04 2.69 8.45
C LEU A 126 3.31 2.23 9.89
N PHE A 127 3.72 0.96 10.04
CA PHE A 127 3.94 0.34 11.36
C PHE A 127 5.02 1.01 12.21
N THR A 128 5.90 1.78 11.58
CA THR A 128 6.95 2.59 12.22
C THR A 128 6.41 3.83 12.92
N HIS A 129 5.16 4.24 12.66
CA HIS A 129 4.56 5.40 13.30
C HIS A 129 4.42 5.19 14.83
N PRO A 130 4.87 6.11 15.71
CA PRO A 130 4.90 5.90 17.17
C PRO A 130 3.53 5.61 17.80
N ARG A 131 2.47 6.16 17.21
CA ARG A 131 1.07 5.96 17.64
C ARG A 131 0.33 4.88 16.83
N TRP A 132 1.03 4.06 16.04
CA TRP A 132 0.37 3.05 15.22
C TRP A 132 -0.49 2.14 16.09
N PRO A 133 -1.78 1.93 15.74
CA PRO A 133 -2.66 1.10 16.54
C PRO A 133 -2.11 -0.32 16.66
N HIS A 134 -2.19 -0.88 17.87
CA HIS A 134 -1.87 -2.29 18.08
C HIS A 134 -2.80 -3.15 17.20
N PRO A 135 -2.37 -4.31 16.65
CA PRO A 135 -3.22 -5.16 15.80
C PRO A 135 -4.62 -5.42 16.38
N ASP A 136 -4.72 -5.56 17.70
CA ASP A 136 -5.98 -5.76 18.45
C ASP A 136 -6.99 -4.60 18.33
N GLN A 137 -6.55 -3.42 17.87
CA GLN A 137 -7.38 -2.23 17.66
C GLN A 137 -7.82 -2.05 16.20
N ILE A 138 -7.25 -2.84 15.27
CA ILE A 138 -7.50 -2.72 13.82
C ILE A 138 -8.62 -3.69 13.37
N GLY A 139 -9.03 -4.64 14.21
CA GLY A 139 -10.10 -5.59 13.89
C GLY A 139 -9.77 -6.51 12.70
N LEU A 140 -8.48 -6.72 12.45
CA LEU A 140 -8.01 -7.73 11.52
C LEU A 140 -7.84 -9.03 12.31
N ASP A 141 -8.94 -9.76 12.50
CA ASP A 141 -8.87 -11.18 12.84
C ASP A 141 -8.16 -11.88 11.67
N LEU A 142 -6.84 -12.05 11.80
CA LEU A 142 -6.00 -12.77 10.84
C LEU A 142 -6.00 -14.29 11.09
N ASP A 143 -6.91 -14.76 11.94
CA ASP A 143 -7.13 -16.18 12.18
C ASP A 143 -8.28 -16.67 11.29
N GLU A 144 -7.93 -17.17 10.11
CA GLU A 144 -8.49 -18.42 9.60
C GLU A 144 -7.52 -18.92 8.51
N ASP A 145 -6.54 -19.68 8.99
CA ASP A 145 -5.89 -20.74 8.23
C ASP A 145 -6.98 -21.68 7.70
N ASP A 146 -7.52 -21.39 6.51
CA ASP A 146 -8.15 -22.42 5.69
C ASP A 146 -7.04 -23.30 5.12
N ASP A 147 -6.59 -24.21 5.98
CA ASP A 147 -5.94 -25.47 5.67
C ASP A 147 -6.75 -26.20 4.58
N TYR A 148 -6.55 -25.84 3.31
CA TYR A 148 -6.87 -26.71 2.17
C TYR A 148 -5.81 -27.82 2.13
N ASN A 149 -5.82 -28.65 3.17
CA ASN A 149 -4.99 -29.82 3.25
C ASN A 149 -5.65 -30.93 2.42
N ASN A 150 -4.88 -31.41 1.45
CA ASN A 150 -5.10 -32.66 0.75
C ASN A 150 -5.39 -33.79 1.75
N HIS A 151 -6.62 -34.27 1.80
CA HIS A 151 -6.87 -35.67 2.12
C HIS A 151 -7.33 -36.41 0.88
N HIS A 152 -6.32 -37.00 0.25
CA HIS A 152 -6.41 -38.20 -0.55
C HIS A 152 -6.98 -39.31 0.33
N GLU A 153 -8.29 -39.57 0.25
CA GLU A 153 -8.84 -40.86 0.65
C GLU A 153 -9.28 -41.59 -0.61
N SER A 154 -8.42 -42.52 -0.99
CA SER A 154 -8.81 -43.74 -1.66
C SER A 154 -9.94 -44.40 -0.86
N SER A 155 -11.11 -44.56 -1.48
CA SER A 155 -12.00 -45.66 -1.13
C SER A 155 -11.97 -46.65 -2.29
N SER A 156 -11.30 -47.76 -2.03
CA SER A 156 -11.48 -49.01 -2.76
C SER A 156 -12.80 -49.63 -2.29
N GLU A 157 -13.65 -50.03 -3.25
CA GLU A 157 -14.32 -51.34 -3.34
C GLU A 157 -15.07 -51.44 -4.68
#